data_AF-A0A956BG75-F1
#
_entry.id   AF-A0A956BG75-F1
#
_cell.length_a   1.000
_cell.length_b   1.000
_cell.length_c   1.000
_cell.angle_alpha   90.00
_cell.angle_beta   90.00
_cell.angle_gamma   90.00
#
_symmetry.space_group_name_H-M   'P 1'
#
loop_
_entity.id
_entity.type
_entity.pdbx_description
1 polymer ?
#
loop_
_entity_poly.entity_id
_entity_poly.type
_entity_poly.pdbx_seq_one_letter_code
_entity_poly.pdbx_strand_id
1 'polypeptide(L)'
;MDPPRRLSEDPLLAAGQSVGRSLTAARSSVEGLEVGCVQVETGLYACPSEVLMREWGWENHLLEPEEAFIQNDLEPADPIQIRDGLQVYEMLLNGVAQRTRTHLELLENTPPLSTAEIEYFHQHPALWRATVAFRSTPAGRARRDRLRDEIGRYTDVRDRRHLVLRNGYFYFEDPITADWAASHLYLRDLFDEERIVLERGSERSTLVRGSGGHYYYEDPAYGGYRARLVVFDRVGLPDELETGGSYRLNDLRRRYGLENVVVGEESGAGRDGEARFLDGSTYPARLVRREQQEPWLAVVASEGDLRKTLSESRVHDVVIYGIIDTTYQMVRENLFFDEPANEVGQQDGIMRLAFMNAFQEGRETYTVNGVTYSIYDELGRPRPPQVCIDFITDAVERYTGRWWPTREERNEHRSWGTINIRDYMPYRQVRRLVDLALEHPEVAGLYTYKEEDHVPYTQRSGFFRNIWNTRDHYRIGDVIVIYGLRPDNRNHWHSFYVFDTDPVFGMPIAIVDQAGHAAIRTLHDVMSRSPRRSIRYVVRWNPWWVMAPQAAEAAAEVRRAAERIADDHAIDALASGGTDEN
;
A
#
# COMPACT_ATOMS: atom_id res chain seq x y z
N MET A 1 11.27 60.17 -3.92
CA MET A 1 11.67 58.75 -4.01
C MET A 1 10.62 57.99 -3.25
N ASP A 2 9.61 57.51 -3.97
CA ASP A 2 8.49 56.74 -3.40
C ASP A 2 8.77 55.23 -3.54
N PRO A 3 8.29 54.40 -2.60
CA PRO A 3 8.45 52.95 -2.64
C PRO A 3 7.47 52.31 -3.64
N PRO A 4 7.78 51.10 -4.17
CA PRO A 4 6.95 50.46 -5.17
C PRO A 4 5.66 49.88 -4.58
N ARG A 5 4.58 50.05 -5.33
CA ARG A 5 3.24 49.50 -5.10
C ARG A 5 3.26 47.96 -5.17
N ARG A 6 2.55 47.32 -4.23
CA ARG A 6 2.15 45.91 -4.32
C ARG A 6 1.16 45.75 -5.48
N LEU A 7 1.46 44.84 -6.41
CA LEU A 7 0.49 44.32 -7.36
C LEU A 7 -0.18 43.10 -6.71
N SER A 8 -1.48 43.24 -6.47
CA SER A 8 -2.40 42.14 -6.20
C SER A 8 -2.99 41.65 -7.51
N GLU A 9 -3.44 40.39 -7.48
CA GLU A 9 -4.43 39.72 -8.34
C GLU A 9 -3.89 38.67 -9.33
N ASP A 10 -4.12 37.41 -8.91
CA ASP A 10 -4.07 36.15 -9.65
C ASP A 10 -4.98 36.14 -10.89
N PRO A 11 -4.50 35.64 -12.05
CA PRO A 11 -5.34 35.42 -13.23
C PRO A 11 -5.90 33.99 -13.37
N LEU A 12 -5.84 33.13 -12.35
CA LEU A 12 -6.15 31.69 -12.48
C LEU A 12 -7.61 31.26 -12.19
N LEU A 13 -8.57 32.19 -12.00
CA LEU A 13 -9.96 31.84 -11.63
C LEU A 13 -11.05 32.24 -12.63
N ALA A 14 -10.70 32.63 -13.86
CA ALA A 14 -11.66 33.13 -14.84
C ALA A 14 -11.67 32.35 -16.18
N ALA A 15 -11.84 31.03 -16.13
CA ALA A 15 -12.18 30.22 -17.31
C ALA A 15 -12.94 28.95 -16.90
N GLY A 16 -14.20 29.11 -16.45
CA GLY A 16 -15.00 27.96 -16.01
C GLY A 16 -16.48 28.21 -15.78
N GLN A 17 -17.06 29.27 -16.35
CA GLN A 17 -18.51 29.53 -16.24
C GLN A 17 -19.10 29.87 -17.62
N SER A 18 -19.59 28.85 -18.33
CA SER A 18 -20.74 28.97 -19.26
C SER A 18 -21.06 27.68 -20.02
N VAL A 19 -21.53 26.62 -19.35
CA VAL A 19 -22.49 25.68 -19.99
C VAL A 19 -23.51 25.25 -18.93
N GLY A 20 -24.62 25.96 -18.88
CA GLY A 20 -25.80 25.52 -18.15
C GLY A 20 -26.48 24.37 -18.89
N ARG A 21 -26.60 23.21 -18.23
CA ARG A 21 -27.62 22.20 -18.55
C ARG A 21 -28.21 21.62 -17.26
N SER A 22 -29.53 21.78 -17.19
CA SER A 22 -30.53 21.14 -16.33
C SER A 22 -30.06 19.95 -15.48
N LEU A 23 -29.98 20.15 -14.17
CA LEU A 23 -29.95 19.07 -13.17
C LEU A 23 -31.38 18.66 -12.85
N THR A 24 -31.79 17.49 -13.33
CA THR A 24 -32.94 16.80 -12.73
C THR A 24 -32.40 16.09 -11.49
N ALA A 25 -32.84 16.52 -10.30
CA ALA A 25 -32.48 15.85 -9.04
C ALA A 25 -33.05 14.42 -9.07
N ALA A 26 -32.20 13.44 -9.36
CA ALA A 26 -32.54 12.04 -9.16
C ALA A 26 -32.47 11.76 -7.65
N ARG A 27 -33.61 11.94 -6.95
CA ARG A 27 -33.82 11.33 -5.64
C ARG A 27 -33.88 9.82 -5.87
N SER A 28 -32.79 9.09 -5.66
CA SER A 28 -32.90 7.65 -5.45
C SER A 28 -33.55 7.45 -4.08
N SER A 29 -34.83 7.06 -4.07
CA SER A 29 -35.47 6.54 -2.87
C SER A 29 -34.80 5.20 -2.53
N VAL A 30 -33.75 5.26 -1.73
CA VAL A 30 -33.24 4.08 -1.03
C VAL A 30 -34.14 3.92 0.19
N GLU A 31 -35.03 2.93 0.17
CA GLU A 31 -35.87 2.62 1.32
C GLU A 31 -34.98 2.42 2.57
N GLY A 32 -35.23 3.22 3.61
CA GLY A 32 -34.48 3.22 4.87
C GLY A 32 -33.38 4.30 5.00
N LEU A 33 -33.18 5.17 4.00
CA LEU A 33 -32.43 6.43 4.12
C LEU A 33 -33.33 7.56 3.59
N GLU A 34 -34.42 7.87 4.32
CA GLU A 34 -35.36 8.91 3.87
C GLU A 34 -34.85 10.35 4.12
N VAL A 35 -33.62 10.56 4.62
CA VAL A 35 -33.19 11.90 5.02
C VAL A 35 -31.74 12.23 4.61
N GLY A 36 -31.61 13.22 3.72
CA GLY A 36 -30.51 14.20 3.68
C GLY A 36 -29.11 13.80 3.23
N CYS A 37 -28.72 12.52 3.17
CA CYS A 37 -27.40 12.15 2.66
C CYS A 37 -27.32 12.32 1.13
N VAL A 38 -26.27 12.99 0.64
CA VAL A 38 -26.01 13.20 -0.77
C VAL A 38 -24.90 12.24 -1.21
N GLN A 39 -25.17 11.45 -2.25
CA GLN A 39 -24.14 10.66 -2.89
C GLN A 39 -23.17 11.61 -3.59
N VAL A 40 -21.92 11.66 -3.14
CA VAL A 40 -20.89 12.50 -3.76
C VAL A 40 -20.21 11.73 -4.89
N GLU A 41 -19.93 10.44 -4.69
CA GLU A 41 -19.41 9.50 -5.69
C GLU A 41 -19.90 8.04 -5.44
N THR A 42 -19.63 7.11 -6.37
CA THR A 42 -20.15 5.72 -6.29
C THR A 42 -19.60 4.91 -5.10
N GLY A 43 -20.34 4.85 -3.99
CA GLY A 43 -19.93 4.14 -2.77
C GLY A 43 -19.51 5.06 -1.62
N LEU A 44 -19.59 6.39 -1.80
CA LEU A 44 -19.30 7.40 -0.78
C LEU A 44 -20.43 8.43 -0.67
N TYR A 45 -20.92 8.63 0.55
CA TYR A 45 -22.05 9.52 0.86
C TYR A 45 -21.63 10.57 1.88
N ALA A 46 -22.01 11.83 1.63
CA ALA A 46 -21.90 12.91 2.61
C ALA A 46 -23.24 13.10 3.31
N CYS A 47 -23.25 13.03 4.63
CA CYS A 47 -24.46 13.17 5.44
C CYS A 47 -24.35 14.42 6.33
N PRO A 48 -25.38 15.28 6.39
CA PRO A 48 -25.43 16.39 7.35
C PRO A 48 -25.37 15.85 8.78
N SER A 49 -24.61 16.53 9.65
CA SER A 49 -24.44 16.13 11.06
C SER A 49 -25.78 16.00 11.80
N GLU A 50 -26.74 16.86 11.51
CA GLU A 50 -28.08 16.89 12.11
C GLU A 50 -28.92 15.65 11.79
N VAL A 51 -28.76 15.07 10.60
CA VAL A 51 -29.45 13.84 10.17
C VAL A 51 -28.94 12.66 10.99
N LEU A 52 -27.61 12.58 11.15
CA LEU A 52 -26.97 11.48 11.86
C LEU A 52 -27.21 11.57 13.36
N MET A 53 -27.15 12.77 13.95
CA MET A 53 -27.45 12.94 15.36
C MET A 53 -28.87 12.49 15.72
N ARG A 54 -29.84 12.74 14.83
CA ARG A 54 -31.25 12.42 15.04
C ARG A 54 -31.58 10.95 14.79
N GLU A 55 -31.06 10.35 13.72
CA GLU A 55 -31.36 8.95 13.40
C GLU A 55 -30.48 7.97 14.18
N TRP A 56 -29.26 8.36 14.58
CA TRP A 56 -28.27 7.45 15.13
C TRP A 56 -27.95 7.68 16.61
N GLY A 57 -28.70 8.55 17.30
CA GLY A 57 -28.70 8.66 18.76
C GLY A 57 -27.46 9.28 19.39
N TRP A 58 -26.73 10.14 18.68
CA TRP A 58 -25.48 10.77 19.14
C TRP A 58 -25.65 11.88 20.19
N GLU A 59 -26.86 12.12 20.72
CA GLU A 59 -27.13 13.26 21.61
C GLU A 59 -26.43 13.20 22.99
N ASN A 60 -25.72 12.14 23.38
CA ASN A 60 -25.21 11.97 24.75
C ASN A 60 -23.73 11.57 24.96
N HIS A 61 -22.87 11.59 23.93
CA HIS A 61 -21.46 11.20 24.08
C HIS A 61 -20.48 12.26 23.56
N LEU A 62 -20.38 13.38 24.29
CA LEU A 62 -19.16 14.17 24.33
C LEU A 62 -18.40 13.76 25.60
N LEU A 63 -17.28 13.05 25.42
CA LEU A 63 -16.45 12.52 26.49
C LEU A 63 -15.76 13.68 27.26
N GLU A 64 -16.07 13.83 28.55
CA GLU A 64 -15.22 14.57 29.49
C GLU A 64 -14.19 13.63 30.13
N PRO A 65 -12.95 14.10 30.42
CA PRO A 65 -11.90 13.24 30.97
C PRO A 65 -11.99 13.16 32.51
N GLU A 66 -12.30 11.99 33.07
CA GLU A 66 -12.16 11.74 34.51
C GLU A 66 -10.90 10.92 34.86
N GLU A 67 -10.20 11.41 35.87
CA GLU A 67 -9.00 10.87 36.51
C GLU A 67 -9.31 9.64 37.37
N ALA A 68 -8.46 8.60 37.32
CA ALA A 68 -8.54 7.47 38.25
C ALA A 68 -7.17 7.17 38.90
N PHE A 69 -7.18 7.29 40.23
CA PHE A 69 -6.13 6.95 41.20
C PHE A 69 -5.87 5.43 41.30
N ILE A 70 -4.62 5.03 41.58
CA ILE A 70 -4.24 3.66 42.01
C ILE A 70 -3.51 3.75 43.36
N GLN A 71 -3.95 2.94 44.34
CA GLN A 71 -3.18 2.62 45.56
C GLN A 71 -2.62 1.20 45.48
N ASN A 72 -1.33 1.08 45.82
CA ASN A 72 -0.53 -0.13 45.92
C ASN A 72 -0.64 -0.77 47.31
N ASP A 73 -0.47 -2.09 47.38
CA ASP A 73 0.16 -2.78 48.52
C ASP A 73 0.96 -4.00 48.04
N LEU A 74 2.18 -4.16 48.56
CA LEU A 74 3.24 -5.10 48.14
C LEU A 74 3.54 -6.17 49.22
N GLU A 75 3.80 -7.40 48.74
CA GLU A 75 4.85 -8.39 49.12
C GLU A 75 4.76 -9.33 50.36
N PRO A 76 5.54 -10.47 50.45
CA PRO A 76 6.78 -10.85 49.71
C PRO A 76 7.00 -12.32 49.20
N ALA A 77 7.81 -12.38 48.13
CA ALA A 77 8.89 -13.31 47.69
C ALA A 77 8.92 -14.85 47.94
N ASP A 78 9.25 -15.62 46.88
CA ASP A 78 10.39 -16.56 46.86
C ASP A 78 10.91 -16.82 45.40
N PRO A 79 12.19 -17.21 45.18
CA PRO A 79 12.96 -16.95 43.97
C PRO A 79 13.33 -18.21 43.16
N ILE A 80 13.40 -18.07 41.83
CA ILE A 80 14.48 -18.61 40.96
C ILE A 80 14.32 -17.97 39.57
N GLN A 81 15.44 -17.43 39.09
CA GLN A 81 15.60 -16.76 37.81
C GLN A 81 15.58 -17.75 36.65
N ILE A 82 14.71 -17.52 35.66
CA ILE A 82 15.08 -17.45 34.24
C ILE A 82 14.39 -16.19 33.70
N ARG A 83 15.13 -15.08 33.63
CA ARG A 83 14.74 -13.90 32.86
C ARG A 83 15.14 -14.19 31.42
N ASP A 84 14.19 -14.26 30.50
CA ASP A 84 14.37 -13.88 29.09
C ASP A 84 13.06 -14.04 28.29
N GLY A 85 12.73 -13.03 27.48
CA GLY A 85 11.79 -13.11 26.35
C GLY A 85 10.28 -12.93 26.63
N LEU A 86 9.69 -13.58 27.64
CA LEU A 86 8.23 -13.70 27.73
C LEU A 86 7.51 -12.45 28.30
N GLN A 87 8.13 -11.72 29.24
CA GLN A 87 7.52 -10.51 29.82
C GLN A 87 7.40 -9.34 28.83
N VAL A 88 8.25 -9.31 27.80
CA VAL A 88 8.13 -8.33 26.71
C VAL A 88 6.94 -8.68 25.80
N TYR A 89 6.64 -9.97 25.67
CA TYR A 89 5.49 -10.52 24.94
C TYR A 89 4.17 -10.30 25.71
N GLU A 90 4.16 -10.43 27.04
CA GLU A 90 3.01 -10.11 27.90
C GLU A 90 2.80 -8.59 28.05
N MET A 91 3.85 -7.76 28.07
CA MET A 91 3.69 -6.29 28.01
C MET A 91 3.21 -5.82 26.62
N LEU A 92 3.66 -6.48 25.54
CA LEU A 92 3.07 -6.30 24.21
C LEU A 92 1.59 -6.66 24.30
N LEU A 93 1.26 -7.87 24.74
CA LEU A 93 -0.11 -8.36 24.83
C LEU A 93 -0.98 -7.68 25.88
N ASN A 94 -0.50 -6.92 26.87
CA ASN A 94 -1.39 -6.23 27.82
C ASN A 94 -1.80 -4.83 27.35
N GLY A 95 -0.94 -4.11 26.62
CA GLY A 95 -1.33 -2.90 25.88
C GLY A 95 -1.96 -3.21 24.51
N VAL A 96 -1.53 -4.32 23.91
CA VAL A 96 -2.12 -4.90 22.70
C VAL A 96 -3.40 -5.63 23.05
N ALA A 97 -3.64 -6.29 24.20
CA ALA A 97 -4.92 -6.97 24.50
C ALA A 97 -6.09 -5.99 24.61
N GLN A 98 -5.87 -4.80 25.15
CA GLN A 98 -6.93 -3.79 25.23
C GLN A 98 -7.32 -3.27 23.84
N ARG A 99 -6.37 -3.23 22.88
CA ARG A 99 -6.62 -2.90 21.46
C ARG A 99 -6.81 -4.12 20.54
N THR A 100 -6.52 -5.34 21.01
CA THR A 100 -6.76 -6.62 20.33
C THR A 100 -8.17 -7.07 20.60
N ARG A 101 -8.77 -6.64 21.72
CA ARG A 101 -10.22 -6.59 21.88
C ARG A 101 -10.84 -5.77 20.76
N THR A 102 -10.30 -4.57 20.48
CA THR A 102 -10.72 -3.69 19.37
C THR A 102 -10.33 -4.21 17.96
N HIS A 103 -9.22 -4.96 17.83
CA HIS A 103 -8.77 -5.56 16.56
C HIS A 103 -9.54 -6.84 16.22
N LEU A 104 -9.94 -7.60 17.24
CA LEU A 104 -10.92 -8.66 17.11
C LEU A 104 -12.29 -8.11 16.75
N GLU A 105 -12.59 -6.84 17.00
CA GLU A 105 -13.86 -6.21 16.61
C GLU A 105 -13.87 -5.90 15.10
N LEU A 106 -12.89 -5.25 14.46
CA LEU A 106 -12.91 -5.16 12.97
C LEU A 106 -12.94 -6.51 12.23
N LEU A 107 -12.49 -7.57 12.91
CA LEU A 107 -12.60 -8.96 12.53
C LEU A 107 -13.62 -9.76 13.39
N GLU A 108 -14.62 -9.12 14.01
CA GLU A 108 -15.53 -9.75 15.02
C GLU A 108 -16.41 -10.82 14.43
N ASN A 109 -16.41 -10.89 13.11
CA ASN A 109 -16.70 -12.14 12.46
C ASN A 109 -15.37 -12.73 12.03
N THR A 110 -14.80 -13.64 12.85
CA THR A 110 -13.94 -14.69 12.31
C THR A 110 -14.63 -15.13 11.02
N PRO A 111 -14.03 -14.93 9.82
CA PRO A 111 -14.80 -14.80 8.58
C PRO A 111 -15.95 -15.79 8.55
N PRO A 112 -17.23 -15.37 8.49
CA PRO A 112 -18.32 -16.29 8.73
C PRO A 112 -18.16 -17.46 7.76
N LEU A 113 -18.38 -18.67 8.25
CA LEU A 113 -18.34 -19.84 7.39
C LEU A 113 -19.32 -19.61 6.24
N SER A 114 -18.88 -19.86 5.02
CA SER A 114 -19.80 -19.86 3.88
C SER A 114 -20.84 -20.97 4.07
N THR A 115 -21.99 -20.86 3.40
CA THR A 115 -23.00 -21.93 3.39
C THR A 115 -22.37 -23.26 2.96
N ALA A 116 -21.49 -23.23 1.95
CA ALA A 116 -20.75 -24.40 1.48
C ALA A 116 -19.83 -25.00 2.55
N GLU A 117 -19.12 -24.17 3.34
CA GLU A 117 -18.29 -24.65 4.45
C GLU A 117 -19.12 -25.25 5.58
N ILE A 118 -20.27 -24.65 5.90
CA ILE A 118 -21.19 -25.19 6.92
C ILE A 118 -21.68 -26.57 6.48
N GLU A 119 -22.15 -26.70 5.24
CA GLU A 119 -22.57 -27.97 4.65
C GLU A 119 -21.44 -29.01 4.64
N TYR A 120 -20.22 -28.59 4.30
CA TYR A 120 -19.04 -29.45 4.32
C TYR A 120 -18.74 -29.97 5.73
N PHE A 121 -18.76 -29.10 6.74
CA PHE A 121 -18.52 -29.49 8.14
C PHE A 121 -19.61 -30.39 8.71
N HIS A 122 -20.87 -30.25 8.26
CA HIS A 122 -21.94 -31.19 8.60
C HIS A 122 -21.63 -32.61 8.11
N GLN A 123 -21.03 -32.73 6.93
CA GLN A 123 -20.61 -34.01 6.35
C GLN A 123 -19.30 -34.53 6.99
N HIS A 124 -18.46 -33.63 7.54
CA HIS A 124 -17.14 -33.94 8.09
C HIS A 124 -17.01 -33.49 9.57
N PRO A 125 -17.77 -34.09 10.52
CA PRO A 125 -17.83 -33.62 11.90
C PRO A 125 -16.51 -33.77 12.69
N ALA A 126 -15.62 -34.67 12.28
CA ALA A 126 -14.28 -34.79 12.87
C ALA A 126 -13.41 -33.58 12.51
N LEU A 127 -13.46 -33.15 11.24
CA LEU A 127 -12.77 -31.96 10.76
C LEU A 127 -13.31 -30.71 11.45
N TRP A 128 -14.64 -30.58 11.58
CA TRP A 128 -15.26 -29.49 12.33
C TRP A 128 -14.70 -29.37 13.75
N ARG A 129 -14.63 -30.50 14.49
CA ARG A 129 -14.06 -30.51 15.85
C ARG A 129 -12.59 -30.09 15.85
N ALA A 130 -11.80 -30.52 14.87
CA ALA A 130 -10.40 -30.12 14.76
C ALA A 130 -10.28 -28.61 14.49
N THR A 131 -11.06 -28.08 13.54
CA THR A 131 -11.11 -26.66 13.21
C THR A 131 -11.54 -25.81 14.41
N VAL A 132 -12.59 -26.21 15.13
CA VAL A 132 -13.02 -25.52 16.36
C VAL A 132 -11.96 -25.59 17.45
N ALA A 133 -11.38 -26.77 17.69
CA ALA A 133 -10.39 -26.92 18.75
C ALA A 133 -9.13 -26.09 18.48
N PHE A 134 -8.75 -25.95 17.21
CA PHE A 134 -7.65 -25.12 16.77
C PHE A 134 -7.98 -23.61 16.78
N ARG A 135 -9.12 -23.20 16.20
CA ARG A 135 -9.46 -21.79 16.02
C ARG A 135 -10.17 -21.15 17.22
N SER A 136 -10.99 -21.89 17.94
CA SER A 136 -11.88 -21.32 18.96
C SER A 136 -11.28 -21.34 20.37
N THR A 137 -10.19 -22.08 20.62
CA THR A 137 -9.56 -22.13 21.95
C THR A 137 -8.25 -21.33 21.98
N PRO A 138 -7.97 -20.54 23.03
CA PRO A 138 -6.70 -19.82 23.16
C PRO A 138 -5.47 -20.75 23.06
N ALA A 139 -5.57 -21.94 23.66
CA ALA A 139 -4.51 -22.96 23.62
C ALA A 139 -4.35 -23.61 22.23
N GLY A 140 -5.41 -23.70 21.44
CA GLY A 140 -5.37 -24.16 20.05
C GLY A 140 -4.72 -23.12 19.15
N ARG A 141 -5.13 -21.85 19.31
CA ARG A 141 -4.64 -20.74 18.50
C ARG A 141 -3.13 -20.52 18.67
N ALA A 142 -2.62 -20.67 19.89
CA ALA A 142 -1.20 -20.43 20.21
C ALA A 142 -0.24 -21.59 19.83
N ARG A 143 -0.70 -22.66 19.17
CA ARG A 143 0.11 -23.88 18.94
C ARG A 143 0.30 -24.18 17.47
N ARG A 144 1.31 -23.56 16.87
CA ARG A 144 1.89 -23.91 15.56
C ARG A 144 2.04 -25.42 15.36
N ASP A 145 2.63 -26.12 16.33
CA ASP A 145 2.88 -27.55 16.22
C ASP A 145 1.58 -28.36 16.10
N ARG A 146 0.50 -27.90 16.75
CA ARG A 146 -0.82 -28.50 16.60
C ARG A 146 -1.36 -28.31 15.19
N LEU A 147 -1.26 -27.11 14.61
CA LEU A 147 -1.68 -26.88 13.23
C LEU A 147 -0.93 -27.82 12.27
N ARG A 148 0.40 -27.91 12.41
CA ARG A 148 1.22 -28.82 11.62
C ARG A 148 0.76 -30.27 11.75
N ASP A 149 0.52 -30.73 12.98
CA ASP A 149 0.10 -32.09 13.25
C ASP A 149 -1.29 -32.38 12.68
N GLU A 150 -2.24 -31.44 12.82
CA GLU A 150 -3.58 -31.59 12.22
C GLU A 150 -3.50 -31.60 10.68
N ILE A 151 -2.76 -30.69 10.05
CA ILE A 151 -2.58 -30.69 8.59
C ILE A 151 -1.99 -32.02 8.11
N GLY A 152 -1.05 -32.59 8.86
CA GLY A 152 -0.44 -33.89 8.55
C GLY A 152 -1.40 -35.08 8.65
N ARG A 153 -2.50 -34.97 9.41
CA ARG A 153 -3.50 -36.04 9.55
C ARG A 153 -4.47 -36.13 8.37
N TYR A 154 -4.75 -35.01 7.71
CA TYR A 154 -5.66 -34.98 6.57
C TYR A 154 -4.86 -35.19 5.29
N THR A 155 -5.16 -36.26 4.53
CA THR A 155 -4.54 -36.52 3.22
C THR A 155 -5.32 -35.88 2.07
N ASP A 156 -6.62 -35.66 2.25
CA ASP A 156 -7.46 -34.94 1.30
C ASP A 156 -7.12 -33.44 1.34
N VAL A 157 -6.88 -32.88 0.16
CA VAL A 157 -6.58 -31.47 -0.04
C VAL A 157 -7.75 -30.57 0.37
N ARG A 158 -9.00 -31.03 0.21
CA ARG A 158 -10.21 -30.30 0.59
C ARG A 158 -10.37 -30.20 2.11
N ASP A 159 -10.02 -31.25 2.83
CA ASP A 159 -10.02 -31.22 4.30
C ASP A 159 -9.00 -30.22 4.84
N ARG A 160 -7.78 -30.21 4.25
CA ARG A 160 -6.75 -29.21 4.58
C ARG A 160 -7.23 -27.79 4.26
N ARG A 161 -7.88 -27.60 3.11
CA ARG A 161 -8.48 -26.33 2.70
C ARG A 161 -9.46 -25.82 3.75
N HIS A 162 -10.42 -26.63 4.19
CA HIS A 162 -11.41 -26.24 5.21
C HIS A 162 -10.85 -26.13 6.64
N LEU A 163 -9.70 -26.75 6.93
CA LEU A 163 -8.99 -26.54 8.19
C LEU A 163 -8.28 -25.16 8.21
N VAL A 164 -7.59 -24.84 7.11
CA VAL A 164 -6.64 -23.73 6.98
C VAL A 164 -7.29 -22.43 6.50
N LEU A 165 -8.27 -22.53 5.62
CA LEU A 165 -9.04 -21.38 5.13
C LEU A 165 -10.34 -21.26 5.91
N ARG A 166 -10.85 -20.03 5.97
CA ARG A 166 -12.17 -19.75 6.52
C ARG A 166 -12.87 -18.77 5.59
N ASN A 167 -13.89 -19.23 4.89
CA ASN A 167 -14.53 -18.52 3.77
C ASN A 167 -13.50 -18.04 2.73
N GLY A 168 -12.57 -18.94 2.42
CA GLY A 168 -11.42 -18.70 1.56
C GLY A 168 -10.28 -17.89 2.19
N TYR A 169 -10.47 -17.24 3.34
CA TYR A 169 -9.42 -16.42 3.96
C TYR A 169 -8.34 -17.27 4.63
N PHE A 170 -7.09 -16.97 4.28
CA PHE A 170 -5.91 -17.49 4.94
C PHE A 170 -5.53 -16.61 6.13
N TYR A 171 -6.04 -16.96 7.32
CA TYR A 171 -5.93 -16.15 8.51
C TYR A 171 -5.73 -16.98 9.79
N PHE A 172 -4.87 -16.48 10.68
CA PHE A 172 -4.63 -16.99 12.02
C PHE A 172 -4.46 -15.85 13.01
N GLU A 173 -5.08 -15.95 14.19
CA GLU A 173 -4.96 -14.94 15.24
C GLU A 173 -3.57 -14.92 15.90
N ASP A 174 -2.91 -16.08 16.02
CA ASP A 174 -1.57 -16.19 16.59
C ASP A 174 -0.50 -15.87 15.53
N PRO A 175 0.34 -14.84 15.74
CA PRO A 175 1.32 -14.42 14.74
C PRO A 175 2.37 -15.49 14.40
N ILE A 176 2.77 -16.32 15.38
CA ILE A 176 3.77 -17.39 15.17
C ILE A 176 3.19 -18.47 14.24
N THR A 177 1.93 -18.81 14.47
CA THR A 177 1.19 -19.75 13.64
C THR A 177 0.94 -19.19 12.25
N ALA A 178 0.58 -17.90 12.13
CA ALA A 178 0.41 -17.21 10.84
C ALA A 178 1.71 -17.21 10.00
N ASP A 179 2.83 -16.81 10.62
CA ASP A 179 4.16 -16.77 9.99
C ASP A 179 4.61 -18.16 9.52
N TRP A 180 4.46 -19.16 10.40
CA TRP A 180 4.76 -20.55 10.03
C TRP A 180 3.90 -21.02 8.87
N ALA A 181 2.59 -20.81 8.93
CA ALA A 181 1.65 -21.24 7.91
C ALA A 181 1.98 -20.58 6.57
N ALA A 182 2.20 -19.26 6.52
CA ALA A 182 2.56 -18.54 5.31
C ALA A 182 3.90 -19.00 4.71
N SER A 183 4.83 -19.45 5.56
CA SER A 183 6.14 -19.92 5.12
C SER A 183 6.14 -21.38 4.63
N HIS A 184 5.24 -22.22 5.12
CA HIS A 184 5.27 -23.67 4.91
C HIS A 184 4.10 -24.24 4.12
N LEU A 185 2.99 -23.50 4.01
CA LEU A 185 1.83 -23.92 3.23
C LEU A 185 1.83 -23.23 1.87
N TYR A 186 1.60 -24.02 0.83
CA TYR A 186 1.47 -23.57 -0.54
C TYR A 186 0.06 -23.81 -1.04
N LEU A 187 -0.33 -23.07 -2.09
CA LEU A 187 -1.63 -23.27 -2.76
C LEU A 187 -1.86 -24.72 -3.19
N ARG A 188 -0.82 -25.43 -3.63
CA ARG A 188 -0.88 -26.86 -3.99
C ARG A 188 -1.20 -27.81 -2.84
N ASP A 189 -1.03 -27.34 -1.59
CA ASP A 189 -1.34 -28.13 -0.40
C ASP A 189 -2.82 -27.96 0.00
N LEU A 190 -3.52 -26.99 -0.61
CA LEU A 190 -4.91 -26.61 -0.34
C LEU A 190 -5.84 -26.75 -1.57
N PHE A 191 -5.30 -26.89 -2.77
CA PHE A 191 -6.07 -27.02 -4.02
C PHE A 191 -5.43 -28.03 -4.98
N ASP A 192 -6.27 -28.78 -5.71
CA ASP A 192 -5.88 -29.67 -6.81
C ASP A 192 -6.51 -29.26 -8.15
N GLU A 193 -7.42 -28.29 -8.14
CA GLU A 193 -8.16 -27.80 -9.29
C GLU A 193 -7.26 -27.07 -10.29
N GLU A 194 -7.56 -27.17 -11.58
CA GLU A 194 -6.75 -26.57 -12.65
C GLU A 194 -6.69 -25.04 -12.54
N ARG A 195 -7.79 -24.43 -12.10
CA ARG A 195 -7.95 -22.98 -11.95
C ARG A 195 -8.53 -22.64 -10.59
N ILE A 196 -7.95 -21.64 -9.94
CA ILE A 196 -8.44 -21.06 -8.69
C ILE A 196 -8.43 -19.54 -8.78
N VAL A 197 -9.11 -18.87 -7.87
CA VAL A 197 -9.09 -17.42 -7.74
C VAL A 197 -8.37 -17.03 -6.46
N LEU A 198 -7.51 -16.02 -6.57
CA LEU A 198 -6.84 -15.35 -5.47
C LEU A 198 -7.31 -13.89 -5.42
N GLU A 199 -7.91 -13.49 -4.31
CA GLU A 199 -8.15 -12.09 -3.97
C GLU A 199 -7.09 -11.63 -2.95
N ARG A 200 -6.33 -10.60 -3.31
CA ARG A 200 -5.33 -9.96 -2.45
C ARG A 200 -5.60 -8.46 -2.41
N GLY A 201 -6.04 -7.97 -1.26
CA GLY A 201 -6.52 -6.60 -1.15
C GLY A 201 -7.73 -6.38 -2.08
N SER A 202 -7.58 -5.49 -3.06
CA SER A 202 -8.58 -5.23 -4.10
C SER A 202 -8.39 -6.03 -5.38
N GLU A 203 -7.25 -6.68 -5.55
CA GLU A 203 -6.92 -7.38 -6.78
C GLU A 203 -7.54 -8.78 -6.77
N ARG A 204 -8.21 -9.14 -7.86
CA ARG A 204 -8.70 -10.49 -8.11
C ARG A 204 -7.92 -11.06 -9.29
N SER A 205 -7.22 -12.16 -9.05
CA SER A 205 -6.39 -12.85 -10.03
C SER A 205 -6.85 -14.29 -10.22
N THR A 206 -6.91 -14.73 -11.48
CA THR A 206 -7.04 -16.15 -11.79
C THR A 206 -5.66 -16.80 -11.77
N LEU A 207 -5.56 -17.94 -11.12
CA LEU A 207 -4.34 -18.74 -11.07
C LEU A 207 -4.57 -20.07 -11.79
N VAL A 208 -3.58 -20.49 -12.58
CA VAL A 208 -3.57 -21.77 -13.31
C VAL A 208 -2.53 -22.70 -12.71
N ARG A 209 -2.89 -23.97 -12.58
CA ARG A 209 -2.02 -25.03 -12.07
C ARG A 209 -1.06 -25.50 -13.16
N GLY A 210 0.24 -25.36 -12.91
CA GLY A 210 1.30 -25.89 -13.78
C GLY A 210 1.57 -27.38 -13.56
N SER A 211 2.45 -27.95 -14.40
CA SER A 211 2.80 -29.38 -14.40
C SER A 211 3.42 -29.88 -13.09
N GLY A 212 4.08 -29.01 -12.32
CA GLY A 212 4.61 -29.31 -10.99
C GLY A 212 3.59 -29.20 -9.85
N GLY A 213 2.31 -28.98 -10.17
CA GLY A 213 1.22 -28.74 -9.21
C GLY A 213 1.24 -27.35 -8.57
N HIS A 214 2.20 -26.50 -8.92
CA HIS A 214 2.25 -25.11 -8.46
C HIS A 214 1.26 -24.23 -9.22
N TYR A 215 0.77 -23.18 -8.56
CA TYR A 215 -0.13 -22.22 -9.17
C TYR A 215 0.64 -21.00 -9.67
N TYR A 216 0.26 -20.52 -10.83
CA TYR A 216 0.85 -19.38 -11.53
C TYR A 216 -0.26 -18.41 -11.93
N TYR A 217 0.02 -17.12 -11.93
CA TYR A 217 -0.95 -16.14 -12.42
C TYR A 217 -1.27 -16.38 -13.90
N GLU A 218 -2.55 -16.41 -14.25
CA GLU A 218 -3.01 -16.57 -15.64
C GLU A 218 -2.73 -15.30 -16.47
N ASP A 219 -2.92 -14.13 -15.85
CA ASP A 219 -2.74 -12.85 -16.50
C ASP A 219 -1.28 -12.70 -16.97
N PRO A 220 -1.05 -12.53 -18.29
CA PRO A 220 0.28 -12.34 -18.87
C PRO A 220 1.05 -11.18 -18.25
N ALA A 221 0.36 -10.21 -17.67
CA ALA A 221 0.98 -9.14 -16.90
C ALA A 221 1.89 -9.73 -15.81
N TYR A 222 1.40 -10.71 -15.07
CA TYR A 222 2.15 -11.37 -14.01
C TYR A 222 3.12 -12.44 -14.55
N GLY A 223 3.40 -12.46 -15.85
CA GLY A 223 4.54 -13.17 -16.45
C GLY A 223 4.63 -14.66 -16.14
N GLY A 224 3.51 -15.32 -15.83
CA GLY A 224 3.53 -16.69 -15.34
C GLY A 224 4.34 -16.86 -14.04
N TYR A 225 4.40 -15.84 -13.18
CA TYR A 225 5.01 -15.92 -11.85
C TYR A 225 4.25 -16.91 -10.98
N ARG A 226 5.01 -17.67 -10.18
CA ARG A 226 4.42 -18.60 -9.21
C ARG A 226 3.74 -17.80 -8.09
N ALA A 227 2.45 -18.04 -7.90
CA ALA A 227 1.70 -17.49 -6.80
C ALA A 227 2.14 -18.13 -5.47
N ARG A 228 2.19 -17.30 -4.42
CA ARG A 228 2.43 -17.71 -3.03
C ARG A 228 1.26 -17.26 -2.19
N LEU A 229 0.92 -18.08 -1.20
CA LEU A 229 -0.09 -17.77 -0.20
C LEU A 229 0.52 -16.80 0.82
N VAL A 230 -0.17 -15.70 1.10
CA VAL A 230 0.20 -14.67 2.07
C VAL A 230 -0.96 -14.50 3.06
N VAL A 231 -0.66 -14.13 4.30
CA VAL A 231 -1.68 -13.86 5.32
C VAL A 231 -2.68 -12.83 4.79
N PHE A 232 -3.97 -13.08 5.00
CA PHE A 232 -5.12 -12.33 4.48
C PHE A 232 -5.46 -12.50 3.01
N ASP A 233 -4.73 -13.35 2.26
CA ASP A 233 -5.21 -13.79 0.96
C ASP A 233 -6.57 -14.48 1.12
N ARG A 234 -7.50 -14.20 0.21
CA ARG A 234 -8.73 -14.99 0.06
C ARG A 234 -8.60 -15.83 -1.18
N VAL A 235 -8.67 -17.15 -1.03
CA VAL A 235 -8.46 -18.11 -2.12
C VAL A 235 -9.59 -19.11 -2.13
N GLY A 236 -10.06 -19.45 -3.33
CA GLY A 236 -11.15 -20.40 -3.51
C GLY A 236 -11.37 -20.72 -4.98
N LEU A 237 -12.39 -21.52 -5.24
CA LEU A 237 -12.90 -21.70 -6.59
C LEU A 237 -13.65 -20.43 -7.04
N PRO A 238 -13.73 -20.17 -8.37
CA PRO A 238 -14.43 -18.99 -8.89
C PRO A 238 -15.80 -18.76 -8.24
N ASP A 239 -16.64 -19.80 -8.24
CA ASP A 239 -18.02 -19.78 -7.72
C ASP A 239 -18.09 -19.70 -6.18
N GLU A 240 -17.03 -20.11 -5.47
CA GLU A 240 -16.98 -20.06 -3.99
C GLU A 240 -16.72 -18.64 -3.46
N LEU A 241 -16.06 -17.78 -4.25
CA LEU A 241 -15.64 -16.45 -3.81
C LEU A 241 -16.64 -15.33 -4.18
N GLU A 242 -17.62 -15.60 -5.06
CA GLU A 242 -18.56 -14.59 -5.58
C GLU A 242 -19.47 -13.95 -4.51
N THR A 243 -19.64 -14.57 -3.34
CA THR A 243 -20.68 -14.21 -2.37
C THR A 243 -20.18 -13.57 -1.06
N GLY A 244 -18.97 -12.98 -1.01
CA GLY A 244 -18.39 -12.51 0.27
C GLY A 244 -17.99 -11.04 0.32
N GLY A 245 -18.77 -10.23 1.05
CA GLY A 245 -18.53 -8.81 1.34
C GLY A 245 -17.42 -8.55 2.36
N SER A 246 -16.16 -8.59 1.93
CA SER A 246 -15.12 -7.84 2.62
C SER A 246 -15.30 -6.35 2.39
N TYR A 247 -15.02 -5.57 3.43
CA TYR A 247 -14.79 -4.14 3.27
C TYR A 247 -13.56 -3.99 2.36
N ARG A 248 -13.78 -3.66 1.08
CA ARG A 248 -12.70 -3.37 0.15
C ARG A 248 -12.15 -1.98 0.43
N LEU A 249 -11.66 -1.76 1.65
CA LEU A 249 -11.11 -0.48 2.07
C LEU A 249 -9.99 -0.06 1.13
N ASN A 250 -9.18 -0.99 0.63
CA ASN A 250 -8.15 -0.71 -0.38
C ASN A 250 -8.71 -0.12 -1.69
N ASP A 251 -9.92 -0.48 -2.12
CA ASP A 251 -10.57 0.18 -3.26
C ASP A 251 -10.90 1.63 -2.93
N LEU A 252 -11.41 1.88 -1.71
CA LEU A 252 -11.70 3.24 -1.25
C LEU A 252 -10.42 4.07 -1.13
N ARG A 253 -9.29 3.46 -0.75
CA ARG A 253 -7.98 4.11 -0.69
C ARG A 253 -7.50 4.56 -2.06
N ARG A 254 -7.59 3.69 -3.08
CA ARG A 254 -7.20 4.07 -4.45
C ARG A 254 -8.16 5.05 -5.12
N ARG A 255 -9.45 4.95 -4.79
CA ARG A 255 -10.50 5.74 -5.47
C ARG A 255 -10.71 7.12 -4.87
N TYR A 256 -10.62 7.22 -3.55
CA TYR A 256 -10.99 8.41 -2.79
C TYR A 256 -9.83 9.00 -1.98
N GLY A 257 -8.63 8.42 -2.08
CA GLY A 257 -7.49 8.79 -1.27
C GLY A 257 -7.75 8.63 0.23
N LEU A 258 -8.51 7.60 0.60
CA LEU A 258 -8.60 7.16 1.98
C LEU A 258 -7.21 6.69 2.42
N GLU A 259 -6.73 7.16 3.56
CA GLU A 259 -5.47 6.72 4.18
C GLU A 259 -5.74 5.48 5.02
N ASN A 260 -6.61 5.61 6.02
CA ASN A 260 -7.04 4.53 6.91
C ASN A 260 -8.40 4.83 7.56
N VAL A 261 -9.04 3.81 8.13
CA VAL A 261 -10.24 3.95 8.96
C VAL A 261 -9.94 3.48 10.38
N VAL A 262 -9.95 4.40 11.33
CA VAL A 262 -9.89 4.07 12.76
C VAL A 262 -11.29 3.64 13.17
N VAL A 263 -11.47 2.36 13.50
CA VAL A 263 -12.78 1.86 13.90
C VAL A 263 -12.88 1.86 15.41
N GLY A 264 -13.93 2.50 15.90
CA GLY A 264 -14.34 2.57 17.29
C GLY A 264 -15.38 1.50 17.63
N GLU A 265 -16.22 1.81 18.62
CA GLU A 265 -17.16 0.85 19.21
C GLU A 265 -18.23 0.36 18.22
N GLU A 266 -18.66 -0.89 18.40
CA GLU A 266 -19.79 -1.46 17.68
C GLU A 266 -21.10 -0.84 18.18
N SER A 267 -21.93 -0.35 17.24
CA SER A 267 -23.31 0.04 17.51
C SER A 267 -24.25 -0.84 16.68
N GLY A 268 -25.51 -1.00 17.09
CA GLY A 268 -26.43 -1.98 16.48
C GLY A 268 -26.68 -1.82 14.96
N ALA A 269 -26.24 -0.72 14.34
CA ALA A 269 -26.37 -0.46 12.90
C ALA A 269 -25.03 -0.49 12.12
N GLY A 270 -23.89 -0.67 12.79
CA GLY A 270 -22.57 -0.64 12.17
C GLY A 270 -21.45 -0.32 13.16
N ARG A 271 -20.28 0.04 12.66
CA ARG A 271 -19.19 0.50 13.53
C ARG A 271 -18.87 1.95 13.30
N ASP A 272 -18.92 2.72 14.38
CA ASP A 272 -18.48 4.11 14.37
C ASP A 272 -16.95 4.19 14.39
N GLY A 273 -16.40 5.29 13.91
CA GLY A 273 -14.96 5.46 13.74
C GLY A 273 -14.61 6.79 13.10
N GLU A 274 -13.40 6.86 12.56
CA GLU A 274 -12.86 8.00 11.85
C GLU A 274 -12.23 7.54 10.53
N ALA A 275 -12.59 8.19 9.43
CA ALA A 275 -11.93 8.04 8.14
C ALA A 275 -10.88 9.14 7.98
N ARG A 276 -9.63 8.74 7.81
CA ARG A 276 -8.52 9.65 7.50
C ARG A 276 -8.22 9.61 6.03
N PHE A 277 -7.97 10.76 5.41
CA PHE A 277 -7.62 10.89 4.00
C PHE A 277 -6.17 11.33 3.82
N LEU A 278 -5.62 11.16 2.61
CA LEU A 278 -4.21 11.40 2.32
C LEU A 278 -3.78 12.88 2.44
N ASP A 279 -4.73 13.80 2.26
CA ASP A 279 -4.57 15.23 2.56
C ASP A 279 -4.38 15.50 4.08
N GLY A 280 -4.58 14.49 4.93
CA GLY A 280 -4.48 14.56 6.38
C GLY A 280 -5.79 14.91 7.08
N SER A 281 -6.85 15.21 6.33
CA SER A 281 -8.19 15.44 6.89
C SER A 281 -8.70 14.16 7.56
N THR A 282 -9.53 14.34 8.59
CA THR A 282 -10.14 13.25 9.34
C THR A 282 -11.59 13.60 9.58
N TYR A 283 -12.46 12.63 9.31
CA TYR A 283 -13.90 12.78 9.44
C TYR A 283 -14.46 11.64 10.26
N PRO A 284 -15.47 11.87 11.11
CA PRO A 284 -16.22 10.77 11.69
C PRO A 284 -16.79 9.90 10.57
N ALA A 285 -16.75 8.59 10.77
CA ALA A 285 -17.15 7.63 9.77
C ALA A 285 -17.89 6.45 10.40
N ARG A 286 -18.73 5.80 9.61
CA ARG A 286 -19.45 4.59 10.00
C ARG A 286 -19.32 3.53 8.92
N LEU A 287 -18.84 2.35 9.31
CA LEU A 287 -18.86 1.15 8.48
C LEU A 287 -20.24 0.50 8.60
N VAL A 288 -21.01 0.52 7.50
CA VAL A 288 -22.36 -0.02 7.44
C VAL A 288 -22.35 -1.28 6.58
N ARG A 289 -22.95 -2.35 7.10
CA ARG A 289 -23.20 -3.58 6.35
C ARG A 289 -24.70 -3.78 6.20
N ARG A 290 -25.20 -3.76 4.97
CA ARG A 290 -26.58 -4.14 4.67
C ARG A 290 -26.62 -5.60 4.24
N GLU A 291 -27.67 -6.33 4.64
CA GLU A 291 -27.85 -7.71 4.21
C GLU A 291 -27.82 -7.78 2.67
N GLN A 292 -26.93 -8.65 2.13
CA GLN A 292 -26.73 -8.89 0.70
C GLN A 292 -26.15 -7.74 -0.15
N GLN A 293 -25.74 -6.61 0.45
CA GLN A 293 -25.05 -5.54 -0.27
C GLN A 293 -23.58 -5.46 0.10
N GLU A 294 -22.77 -4.89 -0.81
CA GLU A 294 -21.39 -4.54 -0.50
C GLU A 294 -21.36 -3.61 0.72
N PRO A 295 -20.41 -3.80 1.64
CA PRO A 295 -20.26 -2.90 2.77
C PRO A 295 -19.93 -1.47 2.32
N TRP A 296 -20.48 -0.47 3.01
CA TRP A 296 -20.26 0.95 2.72
C TRP A 296 -19.52 1.65 3.86
N LEU A 297 -18.71 2.65 3.51
CA LEU A 297 -18.13 3.61 4.46
C LEU A 297 -18.91 4.92 4.33
N ALA A 298 -19.73 5.23 5.34
CA ALA A 298 -20.39 6.53 5.44
C ALA A 298 -19.44 7.51 6.13
N VAL A 299 -19.31 8.73 5.62
CA VAL A 299 -18.43 9.76 6.18
C VAL A 299 -19.25 11.01 6.51
N VAL A 300 -19.01 11.58 7.70
CA VAL A 300 -19.71 12.76 8.21
C VAL A 300 -18.89 14.00 7.89
N ALA A 301 -19.29 14.71 6.83
CA ALA A 301 -18.62 15.91 6.36
C ALA A 301 -19.63 16.84 5.65
N SER A 302 -19.31 18.14 5.59
CA SER A 302 -20.01 19.02 4.65
C SER A 302 -19.65 18.62 3.22
N GLU A 303 -20.56 18.81 2.28
CA GLU A 303 -20.32 18.48 0.87
C GLU A 303 -19.12 19.27 0.30
N GLY A 304 -18.95 20.53 0.72
CA GLY A 304 -17.84 21.37 0.30
C GLY A 304 -16.48 20.87 0.81
N ASP A 305 -16.42 20.49 2.09
CA ASP A 305 -15.18 19.96 2.69
C ASP A 305 -14.81 18.63 2.08
N LEU A 306 -15.77 17.71 1.93
CA LEU A 306 -15.49 16.40 1.33
C LEU A 306 -15.04 16.53 -0.12
N ARG A 307 -15.67 17.40 -0.92
CA ARG A 307 -15.22 17.66 -2.30
C ARG A 307 -13.79 18.18 -2.34
N LYS A 308 -13.45 19.11 -1.45
CA LYS A 308 -12.09 19.64 -1.34
C LYS A 308 -11.11 18.52 -1.01
N THR A 309 -11.38 17.72 0.03
CA THR A 309 -10.55 16.58 0.42
C THR A 309 -10.37 15.56 -0.69
N LEU A 310 -11.45 15.18 -1.38
CA LEU A 310 -11.36 14.25 -2.50
C LEU A 310 -10.51 14.83 -3.66
N SER A 311 -10.64 16.13 -3.93
CA SER A 311 -9.83 16.79 -4.97
C SER A 311 -8.35 16.85 -4.62
N GLU A 312 -8.00 17.16 -3.37
CA GLU A 312 -6.62 17.22 -2.88
C GLU A 312 -6.02 15.81 -2.78
N SER A 313 -6.79 14.84 -2.29
CA SER A 313 -6.37 13.45 -2.17
C SER A 313 -6.19 12.79 -3.53
N ARG A 314 -6.97 13.16 -4.55
CA ARG A 314 -6.79 12.66 -5.92
C ARG A 314 -5.42 13.02 -6.52
N VAL A 315 -4.89 14.21 -6.22
CA VAL A 315 -3.54 14.58 -6.67
C VAL A 315 -2.51 13.70 -5.99
N HIS A 316 -2.66 13.49 -4.69
CA HIS A 316 -1.81 12.59 -3.92
C HIS A 316 -1.87 11.16 -4.48
N ASP A 317 -3.07 10.65 -4.78
CA ASP A 317 -3.30 9.31 -5.32
C ASP A 317 -2.61 9.12 -6.67
N VAL A 318 -2.86 10.01 -7.63
CA VAL A 318 -2.32 9.88 -8.99
C VAL A 318 -0.80 9.79 -8.98
N VAL A 319 -0.14 10.60 -8.13
CA VAL A 319 1.31 10.61 -8.00
C VAL A 319 1.81 9.38 -7.27
N ILE A 320 1.32 9.16 -6.05
CA ILE A 320 1.88 8.16 -5.15
C ILE A 320 1.59 6.75 -5.68
N TYR A 321 0.36 6.46 -6.10
CA TYR A 321 0.07 5.19 -6.74
C TYR A 321 0.75 5.05 -8.08
N GLY A 322 0.94 6.15 -8.83
CA GLY A 322 1.73 6.10 -10.07
C GLY A 322 3.20 5.71 -9.83
N ILE A 323 3.82 6.23 -8.78
CA ILE A 323 5.17 5.80 -8.34
C ILE A 323 5.14 4.34 -7.89
N ILE A 324 4.15 3.93 -7.10
CA ILE A 324 4.04 2.54 -6.62
C ILE A 324 3.80 1.56 -7.78
N ASP A 325 2.92 1.87 -8.72
CA ASP A 325 2.68 1.06 -9.92
C ASP A 325 3.97 0.95 -10.76
N THR A 326 4.78 2.01 -10.79
CA THR A 326 6.12 2.00 -11.41
C THR A 326 7.09 1.07 -10.67
N THR A 327 7.12 1.09 -9.34
CA THR A 327 7.92 0.12 -8.55
C THR A 327 7.46 -1.31 -8.81
N TYR A 328 6.15 -1.53 -8.94
CA TYR A 328 5.57 -2.82 -9.25
C TYR A 328 5.97 -3.31 -10.64
N GLN A 329 6.00 -2.42 -11.63
CA GLN A 329 6.53 -2.71 -12.95
C GLN A 329 8.01 -3.11 -12.90
N MET A 330 8.82 -2.40 -12.11
CA MET A 330 10.25 -2.71 -11.91
C MET A 330 10.46 -4.08 -11.23
N VAL A 331 9.58 -4.46 -10.29
CA VAL A 331 9.53 -5.82 -9.72
C VAL A 331 9.23 -6.86 -10.80
N ARG A 332 8.22 -6.61 -11.65
CA ARG A 332 7.83 -7.53 -12.73
C ARG A 332 8.88 -7.69 -13.80
N GLU A 333 9.67 -6.66 -14.05
CA GLU A 333 10.85 -6.69 -14.94
C GLU A 333 12.03 -7.45 -14.35
N ASN A 334 11.97 -7.78 -13.06
CA ASN A 334 13.03 -8.47 -12.33
C ASN A 334 14.39 -7.78 -12.56
N LEU A 335 14.40 -6.46 -12.36
CA LEU A 335 15.61 -5.66 -12.43
C LEU A 335 16.61 -6.19 -11.41
N PHE A 336 17.84 -6.45 -11.86
CA PHE A 336 18.85 -7.08 -11.02
C PHE A 336 19.55 -6.05 -10.14
N PHE A 337 20.01 -6.51 -8.98
CA PHE A 337 20.82 -5.68 -8.11
C PHE A 337 22.16 -5.36 -8.78
N ASP A 338 22.64 -4.13 -8.58
CA ASP A 338 23.91 -3.67 -9.15
C ASP A 338 25.11 -4.23 -8.39
N GLU A 339 25.27 -5.55 -8.47
CA GLU A 339 26.34 -6.34 -7.87
C GLU A 339 26.75 -7.42 -8.87
N PRO A 340 28.02 -7.44 -9.32
CA PRO A 340 28.48 -8.43 -10.28
C PRO A 340 28.35 -9.84 -9.73
N ALA A 341 27.93 -10.80 -10.56
CA ALA A 341 27.82 -12.22 -10.17
C ALA A 341 29.15 -12.81 -9.64
N ASN A 342 30.27 -12.33 -10.18
CA ASN A 342 31.61 -12.61 -9.66
C ASN A 342 32.15 -11.34 -8.99
N GLU A 343 31.77 -11.09 -7.74
CA GLU A 343 32.18 -9.90 -6.99
C GLU A 343 33.62 -10.03 -6.44
N VAL A 344 34.41 -8.94 -6.51
CA VAL A 344 35.71 -8.80 -5.84
C VAL A 344 35.67 -7.61 -4.90
N GLY A 345 35.51 -7.86 -3.60
CA GLY A 345 35.34 -6.81 -2.60
C GLY A 345 33.89 -6.33 -2.54
N GLN A 346 33.65 -5.04 -2.32
CA GLN A 346 32.31 -4.44 -2.44
C GLN A 346 32.29 -3.59 -3.71
N GLN A 347 31.46 -3.96 -4.68
CA GLN A 347 31.41 -3.31 -5.99
C GLN A 347 30.03 -2.76 -6.38
N ASP A 348 29.14 -2.57 -5.39
CA ASP A 348 27.82 -1.95 -5.57
C ASP A 348 27.89 -0.69 -6.46
N GLY A 349 27.14 -0.65 -7.56
CA GLY A 349 27.08 0.52 -8.46
C GLY A 349 27.91 0.41 -9.75
N ILE A 350 28.85 -0.53 -9.83
CA ILE A 350 29.77 -0.62 -10.97
C ILE A 350 29.09 -1.10 -12.25
N MET A 351 28.10 -1.99 -12.14
CA MET A 351 27.41 -2.53 -13.30
C MET A 351 26.58 -1.45 -13.96
N ARG A 352 25.95 -0.53 -13.20
CA ARG A 352 25.18 0.56 -13.80
C ARG A 352 26.06 1.48 -14.64
N LEU A 353 27.29 1.75 -14.23
CA LEU A 353 28.24 2.50 -15.05
C LEU A 353 28.58 1.76 -16.36
N ALA A 354 28.85 0.45 -16.28
CA ALA A 354 29.13 -0.37 -17.45
C ALA A 354 27.92 -0.48 -18.40
N PHE A 355 26.72 -0.65 -17.84
CA PHE A 355 25.45 -0.63 -18.55
C PHE A 355 25.26 0.70 -19.28
N MET A 356 25.43 1.84 -18.59
CA MET A 356 25.27 3.16 -19.18
C MET A 356 26.20 3.40 -20.37
N ASN A 357 27.47 3.04 -20.24
CA ASN A 357 28.43 3.17 -21.33
C ASN A 357 28.05 2.28 -22.52
N ALA A 358 27.75 1.00 -22.26
CA ALA A 358 27.37 0.08 -23.32
C ALA A 358 26.07 0.49 -24.02
N PHE A 359 25.11 1.02 -23.26
CA PHE A 359 23.84 1.54 -23.75
C PHE A 359 24.06 2.75 -24.67
N GLN A 360 24.87 3.73 -24.24
CA GLN A 360 25.21 4.92 -25.05
C GLN A 360 25.96 4.58 -26.34
N GLU A 361 26.72 3.49 -26.34
CA GLU A 361 27.42 2.98 -27.51
C GLU A 361 26.54 2.06 -28.40
N GLY A 362 25.27 1.87 -28.05
CA GLY A 362 24.35 1.02 -28.81
C GLY A 362 24.71 -0.47 -28.79
N ARG A 363 25.44 -0.95 -27.77
CA ARG A 363 25.78 -2.37 -27.60
C ARG A 363 24.57 -3.14 -27.05
N GLU A 364 24.48 -4.44 -27.32
CA GLU A 364 23.41 -5.30 -26.75
C GLU A 364 23.80 -5.90 -25.38
N THR A 365 25.09 -5.88 -25.06
CA THR A 365 25.66 -6.51 -23.86
C THR A 365 26.81 -5.71 -23.29
N TYR A 366 27.12 -5.91 -22.01
CA TYR A 366 28.31 -5.40 -21.34
C TYR A 366 28.94 -6.47 -20.46
N THR A 367 30.23 -6.32 -20.13
CA THR A 367 30.97 -7.31 -19.34
C THR A 367 31.55 -6.66 -18.09
N VAL A 368 31.38 -7.32 -16.95
CA VAL A 368 31.99 -6.95 -15.65
C VAL A 368 32.57 -8.20 -15.02
N ASN A 369 33.83 -8.16 -14.59
CA ASN A 369 34.55 -9.28 -13.97
C ASN A 369 34.47 -10.59 -14.78
N GLY A 370 34.54 -10.50 -16.12
CA GLY A 370 34.49 -11.64 -17.02
C GLY A 370 33.09 -12.25 -17.24
N VAL A 371 32.05 -11.70 -16.59
CA VAL A 371 30.65 -12.10 -16.80
C VAL A 371 29.98 -11.11 -17.75
N THR A 372 29.28 -11.63 -18.75
CA THR A 372 28.52 -10.83 -19.73
C THR A 372 27.06 -10.73 -19.32
N TYR A 373 26.52 -9.52 -19.40
CA TYR A 373 25.15 -9.16 -19.06
C TYR A 373 24.47 -8.52 -20.28
N SER A 374 23.19 -8.81 -20.48
CA SER A 374 22.39 -8.19 -21.53
C SER A 374 21.87 -6.82 -21.09
N ILE A 375 21.82 -5.86 -22.03
CA ILE A 375 21.18 -4.56 -21.81
C ILE A 375 19.66 -4.70 -21.76
N TYR A 376 19.12 -5.55 -22.63
CA TYR A 376 17.68 -5.76 -22.78
C TYR A 376 17.29 -7.18 -22.35
N ASP A 377 16.05 -7.34 -21.91
CA ASP A 377 15.45 -8.66 -21.71
C ASP A 377 15.00 -9.29 -23.04
N GLU A 378 14.32 -10.44 -22.93
CA GLU A 378 13.79 -11.17 -24.09
C GLU A 378 12.69 -10.39 -24.82
N LEU A 379 11.99 -9.49 -24.12
CA LEU A 379 10.95 -8.62 -24.67
C LEU A 379 11.51 -7.29 -25.20
N GLY A 380 12.84 -7.11 -25.20
CA GLY A 380 13.47 -5.87 -25.66
C GLY A 380 13.35 -4.71 -24.66
N ARG A 381 12.92 -4.96 -23.41
CA ARG A 381 12.85 -3.94 -22.36
C ARG A 381 14.24 -3.76 -21.73
N PRO A 382 14.66 -2.53 -21.42
CA PRO A 382 15.96 -2.28 -20.82
C PRO A 382 16.01 -2.83 -19.39
N ARG A 383 17.17 -3.34 -18.99
CA ARG A 383 17.41 -3.92 -17.66
C ARG A 383 18.54 -3.15 -16.95
N PRO A 384 18.31 -1.88 -16.57
CA PRO A 384 19.32 -1.13 -15.85
C PRO A 384 19.62 -1.80 -14.49
N PRO A 385 20.89 -2.04 -14.15
CA PRO A 385 21.30 -2.45 -12.80
C PRO A 385 20.88 -1.38 -11.78
N GLN A 386 20.42 -1.79 -10.60
CA GLN A 386 19.99 -0.86 -9.56
C GLN A 386 20.49 -1.28 -8.17
N VAL A 387 21.07 -0.35 -7.42
CA VAL A 387 21.12 -0.45 -5.95
C VAL A 387 19.80 0.06 -5.34
N CYS A 388 19.62 -0.10 -4.03
CA CYS A 388 18.40 0.32 -3.33
C CYS A 388 18.01 1.79 -3.56
N ILE A 389 18.96 2.73 -3.60
CA ILE A 389 18.65 4.15 -3.88
C ILE A 389 18.33 4.40 -5.35
N ASP A 390 18.94 3.66 -6.28
CA ASP A 390 18.55 3.73 -7.69
C ASP A 390 17.10 3.31 -7.85
N PHE A 391 16.69 2.21 -7.21
CA PHE A 391 15.30 1.74 -7.26
C PHE A 391 14.29 2.82 -6.81
N ILE A 392 14.61 3.53 -5.71
CA ILE A 392 13.77 4.63 -5.21
C ILE A 392 13.71 5.77 -6.25
N THR A 393 14.87 6.27 -6.69
CA THR A 393 14.91 7.44 -7.57
C THR A 393 14.41 7.16 -8.99
N ASP A 394 14.74 5.98 -9.52
CA ASP A 394 14.31 5.55 -10.84
C ASP A 394 12.78 5.36 -10.90
N ALA A 395 12.11 4.98 -9.81
CA ALA A 395 10.66 4.87 -9.79
C ALA A 395 9.97 6.23 -10.00
N VAL A 396 10.44 7.28 -9.33
CA VAL A 396 9.92 8.65 -9.52
C VAL A 396 10.27 9.18 -10.91
N GLU A 397 11.54 9.05 -11.33
CA GLU A 397 11.99 9.47 -12.65
C GLU A 397 11.17 8.78 -13.75
N ARG A 398 10.98 7.46 -13.66
CA ARG A 398 10.22 6.68 -14.64
C ARG A 398 8.74 7.05 -14.65
N TYR A 399 8.11 7.23 -13.47
CA TYR A 399 6.74 7.71 -13.38
C TYR A 399 6.56 9.05 -14.10
N THR A 400 7.54 9.95 -13.98
CA THR A 400 7.55 11.24 -14.67
C THR A 400 8.04 11.19 -16.13
N GLY A 401 8.14 9.99 -16.70
CA GLY A 401 8.47 9.78 -18.11
C GLY A 401 9.96 9.70 -18.43
N ARG A 402 10.86 9.67 -17.44
CA ARG A 402 12.31 9.56 -17.63
C ARG A 402 12.76 8.10 -17.53
N TRP A 403 12.86 7.41 -18.67
CA TRP A 403 13.25 6.01 -18.72
C TRP A 403 14.20 5.69 -19.89
N TRP A 404 14.78 4.50 -19.82
CA TRP A 404 15.61 3.95 -20.88
C TRP A 404 14.69 3.49 -22.02
N PRO A 405 15.00 3.80 -23.29
CA PRO A 405 14.20 3.34 -24.41
C PRO A 405 14.37 1.83 -24.62
N THR A 406 13.41 1.24 -25.34
CA THR A 406 13.40 -0.19 -25.66
C THR A 406 14.48 -0.55 -26.69
N ARG A 407 14.67 -1.84 -26.98
CA ARG A 407 15.60 -2.33 -28.02
C ARG A 407 15.24 -1.79 -29.41
N GLU A 408 13.96 -1.57 -29.68
CA GLU A 408 13.45 -1.04 -30.95
C GLU A 408 13.81 0.45 -31.09
N GLU A 409 13.79 1.17 -29.98
CA GLU A 409 14.11 2.60 -29.85
C GLU A 409 15.60 2.83 -29.46
N ARG A 410 16.49 1.84 -29.62
CA ARG A 410 17.87 1.89 -29.07
C ARG A 410 18.76 3.04 -29.58
N ASN A 411 18.37 3.68 -30.68
CA ASN A 411 19.08 4.85 -31.23
C ASN A 411 18.61 6.16 -30.57
N GLU A 412 17.57 6.10 -29.74
CA GLU A 412 17.06 7.22 -28.98
C GLU A 412 17.85 7.39 -27.68
N HIS A 413 17.89 8.63 -27.20
CA HIS A 413 18.47 8.91 -25.90
C HIS A 413 17.48 8.50 -24.81
N ARG A 414 17.99 8.30 -23.59
CA ARG A 414 17.14 8.20 -22.40
C ARG A 414 16.13 9.36 -22.40
N SER A 415 14.84 9.06 -22.33
CA SER A 415 13.82 10.10 -22.27
C SER A 415 14.07 10.97 -21.03
N TRP A 416 13.87 12.28 -21.15
CA TRP A 416 14.24 13.22 -20.08
C TRP A 416 13.21 13.26 -18.95
N GLY A 417 11.95 12.92 -19.25
CA GLY A 417 10.82 13.10 -18.35
C GLY A 417 10.67 14.53 -17.87
N THR A 418 9.81 14.74 -16.88
CA THR A 418 9.65 16.07 -16.27
C THR A 418 10.52 16.27 -15.03
N ILE A 419 11.06 15.20 -14.45
CA ILE A 419 11.93 15.24 -13.27
C ILE A 419 13.24 14.52 -13.55
N ASN A 420 14.33 15.17 -13.13
CA ASN A 420 15.66 14.59 -13.06
C ASN A 420 16.19 14.69 -11.62
N ILE A 421 16.17 13.58 -10.88
CA ILE A 421 16.58 13.60 -9.47
C ILE A 421 18.06 13.98 -9.33
N ARG A 422 18.88 13.76 -10.37
CA ARG A 422 20.30 14.15 -10.34
C ARG A 422 20.53 15.65 -10.20
N ASP A 423 19.55 16.47 -10.55
CA ASP A 423 19.64 17.94 -10.40
C ASP A 423 19.65 18.35 -8.93
N TYR A 424 19.09 17.50 -8.05
CA TYR A 424 19.08 17.70 -6.61
C TYR A 424 20.01 16.73 -5.87
N MET A 425 20.23 15.54 -6.43
CA MET A 425 21.01 14.47 -5.83
C MET A 425 22.04 13.91 -6.83
N PRO A 426 23.16 14.62 -7.07
CA PRO A 426 24.14 14.25 -8.11
C PRO A 426 24.81 12.89 -7.85
N TYR A 427 24.91 12.50 -6.58
CA TYR A 427 25.40 11.19 -6.16
C TYR A 427 24.25 10.36 -5.59
N ARG A 428 23.94 9.23 -6.22
CA ARG A 428 22.87 8.35 -5.78
C ARG A 428 23.33 7.51 -4.59
N GLN A 429 23.09 8.02 -3.40
CA GLN A 429 23.38 7.36 -2.12
C GLN A 429 22.18 7.56 -1.18
N VAL A 430 21.85 6.54 -0.38
CA VAL A 430 20.70 6.61 0.55
C VAL A 430 20.80 7.81 1.50
N ARG A 431 22.01 8.12 2.01
CA ARG A 431 22.21 9.32 2.86
C ARG A 431 21.86 10.62 2.14
N ARG A 432 22.16 10.71 0.83
CA ARG A 432 21.86 11.91 0.03
C ARG A 432 20.37 12.10 -0.21
N LEU A 433 19.55 11.04 -0.13
CA LEU A 433 18.09 11.17 -0.12
C LEU A 433 17.60 11.85 1.16
N VAL A 434 18.25 11.57 2.30
CA VAL A 434 17.95 12.24 3.58
C VAL A 434 18.39 13.70 3.52
N ASP A 435 19.60 13.97 3.02
CA ASP A 435 20.09 15.34 2.81
C ASP A 435 19.14 16.13 1.88
N LEU A 436 18.67 15.51 0.79
CA LEU A 436 17.69 16.09 -0.13
C LEU A 436 16.42 16.54 0.60
N ALA A 437 15.82 15.67 1.40
CA ALA A 437 14.59 15.99 2.12
C ALA A 437 14.78 17.06 3.22
N LEU A 438 16.00 17.18 3.77
CA LEU A 438 16.35 18.25 4.70
C LEU A 438 16.56 19.60 4.00
N GLU A 439 17.28 19.60 2.88
CA GLU A 439 17.68 20.81 2.15
C GLU A 439 16.54 21.34 1.25
N HIS A 440 15.67 20.45 0.78
CA HIS A 440 14.58 20.73 -0.14
C HIS A 440 13.24 20.16 0.36
N PRO A 441 12.66 20.71 1.45
CA PRO A 441 11.38 20.24 1.98
C PRO A 441 10.21 20.40 0.99
N GLU A 442 10.35 21.27 -0.01
CA GLU A 442 9.42 21.39 -1.14
C GLU A 442 9.43 20.15 -2.04
N VAL A 443 10.54 19.40 -2.10
CA VAL A 443 10.71 18.17 -2.89
C VAL A 443 10.23 16.95 -2.11
N ALA A 444 10.66 16.83 -0.86
CA ALA A 444 10.32 15.70 0.00
C ALA A 444 10.28 16.10 1.48
N GLY A 445 9.26 15.61 2.19
CA GLY A 445 9.19 15.67 3.64
C GLY A 445 10.07 14.61 4.31
N LEU A 446 10.50 14.90 5.54
CA LEU A 446 11.32 14.01 6.34
C LEU A 446 10.76 13.84 7.76
N TYR A 447 10.55 12.60 8.17
CA TYR A 447 10.40 12.22 9.56
C TYR A 447 11.68 11.57 10.08
N THR A 448 12.18 12.05 11.22
CA THR A 448 13.41 11.56 11.86
C THR A 448 13.08 10.89 13.18
N TYR A 449 13.50 9.64 13.34
CA TYR A 449 13.42 8.94 14.61
C TYR A 449 14.42 9.52 15.61
N LYS A 450 14.02 9.67 16.86
CA LYS A 450 14.96 10.02 17.94
C LYS A 450 15.92 8.86 18.22
N GLU A 451 17.05 9.14 18.86
CA GLU A 451 18.08 8.13 19.11
C GLU A 451 17.56 6.98 19.99
N GLU A 452 16.73 7.30 20.99
CA GLU A 452 16.05 6.33 21.84
C GLU A 452 15.08 5.41 21.08
N ASP A 453 14.55 5.87 19.94
CA ASP A 453 13.62 5.12 19.09
C ASP A 453 14.36 4.29 18.03
N HIS A 454 15.70 4.32 18.00
CA HIS A 454 16.52 3.53 17.06
C HIS A 454 16.64 2.06 17.51
N VAL A 455 15.51 1.40 17.68
CA VAL A 455 15.44 0.01 18.12
C VAL A 455 15.90 -0.90 16.98
N PRO A 456 16.97 -1.72 17.15
CA PRO A 456 17.38 -2.65 16.11
C PRO A 456 16.43 -3.84 16.05
N TYR A 457 16.31 -4.46 14.88
CA TYR A 457 15.41 -5.60 14.69
C TYR A 457 15.76 -6.86 15.54
N THR A 458 17.02 -7.00 15.99
CA THR A 458 17.42 -7.99 17.02
C THR A 458 16.58 -7.89 18.30
N GLN A 459 16.04 -6.71 18.61
CA GLN A 459 15.07 -6.47 19.67
C GLN A 459 13.64 -6.50 19.10
N ARG A 460 13.26 -7.59 18.42
CA ARG A 460 12.06 -7.70 17.56
C ARG A 460 10.79 -7.11 18.19
N SER A 461 10.53 -7.42 19.46
CA SER A 461 9.37 -6.90 20.18
C SER A 461 9.40 -5.38 20.37
N GLY A 462 10.55 -4.83 20.77
CA GLY A 462 10.74 -3.39 20.88
C GLY A 462 10.63 -2.71 19.51
N PHE A 463 11.17 -3.34 18.47
CA PHE A 463 11.12 -2.84 17.10
C PHE A 463 9.68 -2.67 16.59
N PHE A 464 8.86 -3.72 16.69
CA PHE A 464 7.47 -3.63 16.25
C PHE A 464 6.60 -2.76 17.15
N ARG A 465 6.87 -2.73 18.46
CA ARG A 465 6.21 -1.78 19.38
C ARG A 465 6.52 -0.34 18.99
N ASN A 466 7.76 -0.05 18.61
CA ASN A 466 8.14 1.27 18.12
C ASN A 466 7.36 1.63 16.86
N ILE A 467 7.33 0.76 15.85
CA ILE A 467 6.56 0.96 14.62
C ILE A 467 5.08 1.19 14.92
N TRP A 468 4.48 0.42 15.83
CA TRP A 468 3.10 0.62 16.25
C TRP A 468 2.85 2.02 16.83
N ASN A 469 3.77 2.48 17.68
CA ASN A 469 3.68 3.79 18.30
C ASN A 469 3.89 4.93 17.29
N THR A 470 4.61 4.67 16.20
CA THR A 470 4.93 5.64 15.14
C THR A 470 4.18 5.37 13.83
N ARG A 471 3.13 4.52 13.85
CA ARG A 471 2.44 4.03 12.64
C ARG A 471 1.86 5.15 11.77
N ASP A 472 1.45 6.26 12.40
CA ASP A 472 0.88 7.43 11.71
C ASP A 472 1.91 8.19 10.84
N HIS A 473 3.19 7.84 10.94
CA HIS A 473 4.26 8.39 10.11
C HIS A 473 4.51 7.57 8.83
N TYR A 474 3.85 6.43 8.65
CA TYR A 474 3.99 5.59 7.47
C TYR A 474 2.78 5.73 6.56
N ARG A 475 3.04 6.00 5.28
CA ARG A 475 2.05 6.01 4.21
C ARG A 475 2.58 5.20 3.02
N ILE A 476 1.65 4.75 2.17
CA ILE A 476 2.01 4.22 0.86
C ILE A 476 2.89 5.23 0.12
N GLY A 477 3.95 4.75 -0.54
CA GLY A 477 4.90 5.58 -1.26
C GLY A 477 5.96 6.26 -0.41
N ASP A 478 5.89 6.17 0.92
CA ASP A 478 6.98 6.62 1.78
C ASP A 478 8.21 5.73 1.59
N VAL A 479 9.39 6.33 1.70
CA VAL A 479 10.67 5.62 1.69
C VAL A 479 11.15 5.45 3.12
N ILE A 480 11.23 4.20 3.58
CA ILE A 480 11.82 3.86 4.87
C ILE A 480 13.33 3.77 4.69
N VAL A 481 14.08 4.47 5.54
CA VAL A 481 15.54 4.43 5.57
C VAL A 481 16.02 3.75 6.85
N ILE A 482 16.76 2.65 6.68
CA ILE A 482 17.34 1.88 7.78
C ILE A 482 18.86 2.03 7.82
N TYR A 483 19.44 1.94 9.02
CA TYR A 483 20.87 2.03 9.23
C TYR A 483 21.33 1.11 10.36
N GLY A 484 22.51 0.52 10.18
CA GLY A 484 23.19 -0.28 11.19
C GLY A 484 24.14 -1.30 10.58
N LEU A 485 24.52 -2.29 11.36
CA LEU A 485 25.58 -3.22 11.02
C LEU A 485 25.10 -4.34 10.08
N ARG A 486 25.87 -4.59 9.03
CA ARG A 486 25.79 -5.80 8.17
C ARG A 486 26.40 -7.02 8.89
N PRO A 487 26.23 -8.24 8.33
CA PRO A 487 26.91 -9.43 8.81
C PRO A 487 28.45 -9.30 8.88
N ASP A 488 29.04 -8.46 8.02
CA ASP A 488 30.47 -8.17 7.97
C ASP A 488 30.93 -7.09 8.98
N ASN A 489 30.07 -6.70 9.93
CA ASN A 489 30.31 -5.65 10.92
C ASN A 489 30.56 -4.25 10.35
N ARG A 490 30.20 -3.96 9.10
CA ARG A 490 30.25 -2.60 8.55
C ARG A 490 28.89 -1.93 8.64
N ASN A 491 28.89 -0.64 8.94
CA ASN A 491 27.68 0.18 8.92
C ASN A 491 27.21 0.38 7.48
N HIS A 492 25.90 0.27 7.26
CA HIS A 492 25.32 0.35 5.93
C HIS A 492 23.92 0.98 5.98
N TRP A 493 23.64 1.82 4.98
CA TRP A 493 22.34 2.42 4.74
C TRP A 493 21.55 1.59 3.74
N HIS A 494 20.25 1.44 3.97
CA HIS A 494 19.37 0.78 3.03
C HIS A 494 18.01 1.47 3.00
N SER A 495 17.33 1.43 1.85
CA SER A 495 16.04 2.09 1.65
C SER A 495 15.08 1.19 0.87
N PHE A 496 13.79 1.34 1.14
CA PHE A 496 12.70 0.66 0.44
C PHE A 496 11.41 1.48 0.55
N TYR A 497 10.49 1.30 -0.40
CA TYR A 497 9.18 1.94 -0.34
C TYR A 497 8.22 1.16 0.54
N VAL A 498 7.33 1.86 1.22
CA VAL A 498 6.07 1.31 1.74
C VAL A 498 5.16 1.05 0.54
N PHE A 499 4.97 -0.23 0.22
CA PHE A 499 4.14 -0.65 -0.90
C PHE A 499 2.67 -0.66 -0.50
N ASP A 500 2.37 -1.15 0.71
CA ASP A 500 1.01 -1.12 1.26
C ASP A 500 1.05 -0.97 2.78
N THR A 501 -0.02 -0.37 3.33
CA THR A 501 -0.28 -0.26 4.75
C THR A 501 -1.61 -0.92 5.09
N ASP A 502 -1.72 -1.40 6.32
CA ASP A 502 -2.98 -1.88 6.86
C ASP A 502 -4.02 -0.73 6.81
N PRO A 503 -5.19 -0.93 6.18
CA PRO A 503 -6.19 0.12 5.98
C PRO A 503 -6.92 0.53 7.27
N VAL A 504 -6.67 -0.15 8.38
CA VAL A 504 -7.24 0.15 9.69
C VAL A 504 -6.20 0.86 10.55
N PHE A 505 -5.04 0.24 10.72
CA PHE A 505 -4.02 0.70 11.66
C PHE A 505 -2.98 1.63 11.05
N GLY A 506 -2.88 1.70 9.73
CA GLY A 506 -1.80 2.43 9.05
C GLY A 506 -0.43 1.73 9.18
N MET A 507 -0.37 0.51 9.71
CA MET A 507 0.87 -0.24 9.84
C MET A 507 1.42 -0.65 8.47
N PRO A 508 2.72 -0.49 8.17
CA PRO A 508 3.27 -0.99 6.92
C PRO A 508 3.23 -2.52 6.89
N ILE A 509 2.45 -3.10 5.98
CA ILE A 509 2.27 -4.56 5.84
C ILE A 509 3.08 -5.13 4.67
N ALA A 510 3.29 -4.31 3.63
CA ALA A 510 4.10 -4.66 2.47
C ALA A 510 5.06 -3.52 2.15
N ILE A 511 6.27 -3.90 1.78
CA ILE A 511 7.30 -3.00 1.28
C ILE A 511 7.83 -3.53 -0.03
N VAL A 512 8.43 -2.66 -0.83
CA VAL A 512 9.13 -3.05 -2.05
C VAL A 512 10.58 -2.60 -1.97
N ASP A 513 11.48 -3.57 -2.10
CA ASP A 513 12.92 -3.39 -1.97
C ASP A 513 13.69 -3.90 -3.19
N GLN A 514 14.95 -3.49 -3.26
CA GLN A 514 15.93 -3.94 -4.26
C GLN A 514 17.12 -4.55 -3.51
N ALA A 515 16.89 -5.62 -2.75
CA ALA A 515 17.94 -6.39 -2.07
C ALA A 515 18.18 -7.70 -2.84
N GLY A 516 19.16 -7.67 -3.75
CA GLY A 516 19.48 -8.77 -4.69
C GLY A 516 18.60 -8.77 -5.96
N HIS A 517 17.29 -8.65 -5.80
CA HIS A 517 16.34 -8.40 -6.90
C HIS A 517 15.12 -7.64 -6.37
N ALA A 518 14.44 -6.94 -7.28
CA ALA A 518 13.23 -6.20 -6.99
C ALA A 518 12.15 -7.15 -6.49
N ALA A 519 11.61 -6.93 -5.29
CA ALA A 519 10.53 -7.76 -4.78
C ALA A 519 9.63 -7.00 -3.81
N ILE A 520 8.35 -7.36 -3.81
CA ILE A 520 7.45 -7.05 -2.70
C ILE A 520 7.71 -8.06 -1.58
N ARG A 521 7.90 -7.55 -0.36
CA ARG A 521 8.25 -8.32 0.83
C ARG A 521 7.49 -7.77 2.03
N THR A 522 7.45 -8.53 3.12
CA THR A 522 7.05 -7.97 4.41
C THR A 522 8.22 -7.20 5.03
N LEU A 523 7.93 -6.28 5.94
CA LEU A 523 8.98 -5.60 6.71
C LEU A 523 9.83 -6.61 7.52
N HIS A 524 9.20 -7.70 7.99
CA HIS A 524 9.89 -8.80 8.65
C HIS A 524 10.97 -9.43 7.76
N ASP A 525 10.64 -9.74 6.51
CA ASP A 525 11.57 -10.39 5.57
C ASP A 525 12.82 -9.55 5.30
N VAL A 526 12.66 -8.23 5.17
CA VAL A 526 13.77 -7.32 4.92
C VAL A 526 14.63 -7.14 6.17
N MET A 527 13.99 -6.92 7.33
CA MET A 527 14.71 -6.66 8.56
C MET A 527 15.38 -7.91 9.13
N SER A 528 14.83 -9.11 8.93
CA SER A 528 15.43 -10.37 9.37
C SER A 528 16.76 -10.69 8.68
N ARG A 529 16.96 -10.23 7.44
CA ARG A 529 18.24 -10.34 6.71
C ARG A 529 19.32 -9.39 7.23
N SER A 530 18.94 -8.36 7.98
CA SER A 530 19.86 -7.36 8.53
C SER A 530 19.41 -6.93 9.93
N PRO A 531 19.40 -7.88 10.90
CA PRO A 531 18.67 -7.70 12.16
C PRO A 531 19.29 -6.63 13.06
N ARG A 532 20.54 -6.23 12.82
CA ARG A 532 21.25 -5.21 13.61
C ARG A 532 20.98 -3.78 13.11
N ARG A 533 20.08 -3.61 12.14
CA ARG A 533 19.65 -2.30 11.65
C ARG A 533 18.38 -1.86 12.36
N SER A 534 18.22 -0.56 12.46
CA SER A 534 17.01 0.12 12.93
C SER A 534 16.51 1.10 11.87
N ILE A 535 15.24 1.47 11.95
CA ILE A 535 14.68 2.56 11.13
C ILE A 535 15.21 3.88 11.68
N ARG A 536 15.69 4.76 10.80
CA ARG A 536 16.21 6.08 11.16
C ARG A 536 15.34 7.21 10.61
N TYR A 537 14.85 7.05 9.40
CA TYR A 537 14.05 8.07 8.72
C TYR A 537 12.91 7.48 7.92
N VAL A 538 11.90 8.30 7.70
CA VAL A 538 10.87 8.11 6.68
C VAL A 538 10.88 9.35 5.79
N VAL A 539 11.12 9.16 4.49
CA VAL A 539 11.14 10.22 3.48
C VAL A 539 9.85 10.13 2.67
N ARG A 540 9.15 11.25 2.49
CA ARG A 540 7.88 11.33 1.74
C ARG A 540 8.03 12.27 0.57
N TRP A 541 7.85 11.77 -0.65
CA TRP A 541 7.82 12.64 -1.83
C TRP A 541 6.66 13.63 -1.74
N ASN A 542 6.91 14.90 -2.05
CA ASN A 542 5.84 15.88 -2.15
C ASN A 542 5.11 15.70 -3.49
N PRO A 543 3.82 15.27 -3.49
CA PRO A 543 3.11 15.00 -4.73
C PRO A 543 2.97 16.24 -5.62
N TRP A 544 2.89 17.42 -5.01
CA TRP A 544 2.79 18.68 -5.76
C TRP A 544 4.07 19.02 -6.50
N TRP A 545 5.24 18.71 -5.93
CA TRP A 545 6.50 18.85 -6.64
C TRP A 545 6.58 17.89 -7.83
N VAL A 546 6.09 16.65 -7.65
CA VAL A 546 6.09 15.67 -8.74
C VAL A 546 5.18 16.11 -9.90
N MET A 547 4.01 16.68 -9.57
CA MET A 547 3.03 17.14 -10.56
C MET A 547 3.33 18.51 -11.16
N ALA A 548 4.01 19.42 -10.45
CA ALA A 548 4.16 20.80 -10.87
C ALA A 548 4.73 20.95 -12.30
N PRO A 549 5.78 20.21 -12.69
CA PRO A 549 6.24 20.20 -14.08
C PRO A 549 5.18 19.73 -15.09
N GLN A 550 4.45 18.66 -14.77
CA GLN A 550 3.40 18.10 -15.64
C GLN A 550 2.22 19.07 -15.80
N ALA A 551 1.81 19.71 -14.71
CA ALA A 551 0.75 20.72 -14.71
C ALA A 551 1.17 21.96 -15.53
N ALA A 552 2.42 22.40 -15.39
CA ALA A 552 2.96 23.51 -16.19
C ALA A 552 3.02 23.16 -17.69
N GLU A 553 3.41 21.94 -18.03
CA GLU A 553 3.44 21.45 -19.41
C GLU A 553 2.02 21.35 -20.01
N ALA A 554 1.07 20.78 -19.27
CA ALA A 554 -0.33 20.70 -19.68
C ALA A 554 -0.94 22.10 -19.87
N ALA A 555 -0.67 23.05 -18.97
CA ALA A 555 -1.12 24.44 -19.12
C ALA A 555 -0.50 25.12 -20.36
N ALA A 556 0.77 24.85 -20.65
CA ALA A 556 1.44 25.35 -21.85
C ALA A 556 0.88 24.71 -23.14
N GLU A 557 0.47 23.44 -23.11
CA GLU A 557 -0.20 22.78 -24.24
C GLU A 557 -1.59 23.36 -24.51
N VAL A 558 -2.40 23.56 -23.46
CA VAL A 558 -3.72 24.21 -23.59
C VAL A 558 -3.57 25.63 -24.16
N ARG A 559 -2.57 26.39 -23.71
CA ARG A 559 -2.29 27.73 -24.26
C ARG A 559 -1.92 27.68 -25.74
N ARG A 560 -1.00 26.78 -26.14
CA ARG A 560 -0.62 26.59 -27.55
C ARG A 560 -1.81 26.14 -28.41
N ALA A 561 -2.72 25.33 -27.86
CA ALA A 561 -3.94 24.93 -28.55
C ALA A 561 -4.91 26.11 -28.73
N ALA A 562 -5.08 26.94 -27.70
CA ALA A 562 -5.90 28.15 -27.77
C ALA A 562 -5.34 29.17 -28.77
N GLU A 563 -4.02 29.36 -28.82
CA GLU A 563 -3.33 30.22 -29.81
C GLU A 563 -3.56 29.71 -31.24
N ARG A 564 -3.43 28.39 -31.49
CA ARG A 564 -3.74 27.81 -32.82
C ARG A 564 -5.19 28.04 -33.25
N ILE A 565 -6.15 27.84 -32.34
CA ILE A 565 -7.56 28.08 -32.62
C ILE A 565 -7.82 29.56 -32.92
N ALA A 566 -7.16 30.47 -32.19
CA ALA A 566 -7.27 31.91 -32.44
C ALA A 566 -6.67 32.31 -33.80
N ASP A 567 -5.54 31.73 -34.17
CA ASP A 567 -4.89 31.95 -35.48
C ASP A 567 -5.74 31.41 -36.63
N ASP A 568 -6.32 30.21 -36.48
CA ASP A 568 -7.24 29.61 -37.47
C ASP A 568 -8.49 30.50 -37.66
N HIS A 569 -9.07 31.00 -36.57
CA HIS A 569 -10.20 31.96 -36.67
C HIS A 569 -9.80 33.31 -37.28
N ALA A 570 -8.57 33.78 -37.06
CA ALA A 570 -8.07 34.99 -37.70
C ALA A 570 -7.85 34.81 -39.21
N ILE A 571 -7.40 33.62 -39.63
CA ILE A 571 -7.27 33.23 -41.05
C ILE A 571 -8.66 33.17 -41.71
N ASP A 572 -9.65 32.55 -41.06
CA ASP A 572 -11.03 32.48 -41.56
C ASP A 572 -11.67 33.88 -41.68
N ALA A 573 -11.42 34.76 -40.71
CA ALA A 573 -11.89 36.15 -40.76
C ALA A 573 -11.27 36.91 -41.95
N LEU A 574 -9.96 36.74 -42.19
CA LEU A 574 -9.28 37.32 -43.36
C LEU A 574 -9.76 36.71 -44.70
N ALA A 575 -10.10 35.42 -44.73
CA ALA A 575 -10.63 34.77 -45.92
C ALA A 575 -12.09 35.18 -46.23
N SER A 576 -12.89 35.45 -45.20
CA SER A 576 -14.29 35.88 -45.33
C SER A 576 -14.47 37.38 -45.63
N GLY A 577 -13.46 38.21 -45.35
CA GLY A 577 -13.50 39.66 -45.56
C GLY A 577 -13.14 40.15 -46.97
N GLY A 578 -12.96 39.25 -47.93
CA GLY A 578 -12.35 39.54 -49.25
C GLY A 578 -13.28 39.68 -50.45
N THR A 579 -14.61 39.71 -50.32
CA THR A 579 -15.51 39.76 -51.49
C THR A 579 -16.72 40.68 -51.35
N ASP A 580 -16.54 41.90 -50.82
CA ASP A 580 -17.50 42.99 -51.00
C ASP A 580 -16.78 44.24 -51.57
N GLU A 581 -16.31 44.12 -52.81
CA GLU A 581 -16.25 45.25 -53.74
C GLU A 581 -17.24 44.97 -54.89
N ASN A 582 -18.49 45.39 -54.71
CA ASN A 582 -19.41 45.86 -55.75
C ASN A 582 -20.59 46.63 -55.16
#